data_AF-A0A1B6LHM5-F1
#
_entry.id   AF-A0A1B6LHM5-F1
#
_cell.length_a   1.000
_cell.length_b   1.000
_cell.length_c   1.000
_cell.angle_alpha   90.00
_cell.angle_beta   90.00
_cell.angle_gamma   90.00
#
_symmetry.space_group_name_H-M   'P 1'
#
loop_
_entity.id
_entity.type
_entity.pdbx_description
1 polymer ?
#
loop_
_entity_poly.entity_id
_entity_poly.type
_entity_poly.pdbx_seq_one_letter_code
_entity_poly.pdbx_strand_id
1 'polypeptide(L)'
;PVLYILFTNDLPIFLENYTKSIMGKLGPRESCRATFKELKILTVTSLYILETILYCLSRDLPRNGDLREHNTRHGQDFPLPPHRTGVFEKKPTYVGKKLFNALQEEIKKTQDNLPKMKTAIKELASAKNHRHNRRILLVETT
;
A
#
# COMPACT_ATOMS: atom_id res chain seq x y z
N PRO A 1 16.19 -6.79 -4.44
CA PRO A 1 17.19 -5.98 -5.16
C PRO A 1 16.57 -5.14 -6.28
N VAL A 2 15.94 -5.74 -7.30
CA VAL A 2 15.35 -5.01 -8.44
C VAL A 2 14.24 -4.03 -8.03
N LEU A 3 13.33 -4.45 -7.12
CA LEU A 3 12.28 -3.56 -6.61
C LEU A 3 12.83 -2.39 -5.77
N TYR A 4 13.92 -2.62 -5.04
CA TYR A 4 14.57 -1.58 -4.25
C TYR A 4 15.27 -0.58 -5.17
N ILE A 5 15.92 -1.06 -6.24
CA ILE A 5 16.59 -0.23 -7.24
C ILE A 5 15.58 0.62 -8.04
N LEU A 6 14.44 0.04 -8.48
CA LEU A 6 13.36 0.82 -9.10
C LEU A 6 12.80 1.85 -8.13
N PHE A 7 12.53 1.46 -6.88
CA PHE A 7 12.02 2.38 -5.86
C PHE A 7 13.05 3.43 -5.41
N THR A 8 14.36 3.20 -5.52
CA THR A 8 15.37 4.22 -5.19
C THR A 8 15.75 5.09 -6.39
N ASN A 9 15.53 4.62 -7.62
CA ASN A 9 15.88 5.36 -8.83
C ASN A 9 14.70 6.19 -9.38
N ASP A 10 13.48 5.68 -9.29
CA ASP A 10 12.28 6.39 -9.77
C ASP A 10 11.72 7.36 -8.74
N LEU A 11 11.88 7.06 -7.44
CA LEU A 11 11.37 7.90 -6.36
C LEU A 11 12.01 9.30 -6.30
N PRO A 12 13.33 9.50 -6.51
CA PRO A 12 13.93 10.83 -6.57
C PRO A 12 13.36 11.68 -7.71
N ILE A 13 13.24 11.11 -8.91
CA ILE A 13 12.70 11.79 -10.10
C ILE A 13 11.22 12.11 -9.88
N PHE A 14 10.46 11.17 -9.32
CA PHE A 14 9.07 11.38 -8.93
C PHE A 14 8.97 12.53 -7.92
N LEU A 15 9.77 12.52 -6.85
CA LEU A 15 9.79 13.57 -5.82
C LEU A 15 10.22 14.93 -6.37
N GLU A 16 11.10 14.98 -7.37
CA GLU A 16 11.53 16.23 -8.00
C GLU A 16 10.41 16.85 -8.86
N ASN A 17 9.80 16.08 -9.75
CA ASN A 17 8.66 16.57 -10.55
C ASN A 17 7.47 16.96 -9.67
N TYR A 18 7.31 16.23 -8.58
CA TYR A 18 6.31 16.47 -7.56
C TYR A 18 6.50 17.77 -6.82
N THR A 19 7.70 18.02 -6.31
CA THR A 19 8.03 19.26 -5.60
C THR A 19 7.84 20.47 -6.52
N LYS A 20 8.22 20.39 -7.81
CA LYS A 20 7.95 21.46 -8.78
C LYS A 20 6.45 21.76 -8.94
N SER A 21 5.60 20.73 -9.03
CA SER A 21 4.14 20.90 -9.20
C SER A 21 3.47 21.52 -7.97
N ILE A 22 3.92 21.15 -6.77
CA ILE A 22 3.38 21.66 -5.51
C ILE A 22 3.88 23.08 -5.23
N MET A 23 5.19 23.31 -5.36
CA MET A 23 5.82 24.61 -5.07
C MET A 23 5.35 25.70 -6.04
N GLY A 24 4.95 25.36 -7.27
CA GLY A 24 4.35 26.32 -8.21
C GLY A 24 2.94 26.78 -7.84
N LYS A 25 2.25 26.10 -6.92
CA LYS A 25 0.87 26.38 -6.51
C LYS A 25 0.71 26.86 -5.07
N LEU A 26 1.79 26.87 -4.28
CA LEU A 26 1.73 27.03 -2.83
C LEU A 26 2.59 28.18 -2.35
N GLY A 27 2.06 28.99 -1.43
CA GLY A 27 2.85 30.00 -0.73
C GLY A 27 3.91 29.40 0.20
N PRO A 28 4.98 30.13 0.56
CA PRO A 28 6.11 29.63 1.38
C PRO A 28 5.76 29.05 2.76
N ARG A 29 4.52 29.24 3.25
CA ARG A 29 4.03 28.76 4.56
C ARG A 29 2.68 28.06 4.47
N GLU A 30 2.18 27.85 3.25
CA GLU A 30 0.90 27.23 3.01
C GLU A 30 1.03 25.70 3.06
N SER A 31 -0.03 25.02 3.52
CA SER A 31 -0.01 23.57 3.69
C SER A 31 -0.27 22.87 2.37
N CYS A 32 0.61 21.94 1.97
CA CYS A 32 0.45 21.20 0.71
C CYS A 32 -0.75 20.23 0.74
N ARG A 33 -1.36 20.02 1.92
CA ARG A 33 -2.44 19.05 2.13
C ARG A 33 -3.65 19.30 1.23
N ALA A 34 -4.05 20.55 1.03
CA ALA A 34 -5.20 20.90 0.19
C ALA A 34 -4.89 20.60 -1.29
N THR A 35 -3.72 21.03 -1.76
CA THR A 35 -3.23 20.79 -3.12
C THR A 35 -3.07 19.31 -3.42
N PHE A 36 -2.65 18.49 -2.45
CA PHE A 36 -2.56 17.04 -2.64
C PHE A 36 -3.94 16.41 -2.84
N LYS A 37 -4.95 16.93 -2.13
CA LYS A 37 -6.33 16.48 -2.28
C LYS A 37 -6.87 16.82 -3.67
N GLU A 38 -6.64 18.05 -4.11
CA GLU A 38 -7.09 18.54 -5.42
C GLU A 38 -6.41 17.77 -6.56
N LEU A 39 -5.09 17.60 -6.47
CA LEU A 39 -4.29 16.88 -7.47
C LEU A 39 -4.38 15.35 -7.36
N LYS A 40 -5.17 14.81 -6.42
CA LYS A 40 -5.29 13.36 -6.11
C LYS A 40 -3.94 12.67 -5.95
N ILE A 41 -3.02 13.40 -5.36
CA ILE A 41 -1.65 12.98 -5.11
C ILE A 41 -1.63 12.04 -3.91
N LEU A 42 -0.93 10.91 -4.04
CA LEU A 42 -0.71 9.97 -2.95
C LEU A 42 0.52 10.36 -2.14
N THR A 43 0.45 10.13 -0.82
CA THR A 43 1.63 10.26 0.06
C THR A 43 2.61 9.11 -0.20
N VAL A 44 3.87 9.30 0.17
CA VAL A 44 4.91 8.25 0.07
C VAL A 44 4.47 6.97 0.79
N THR A 45 3.81 7.10 1.95
CA THR A 45 3.25 5.95 2.69
C THR A 45 2.15 5.24 1.91
N SER A 46 1.24 5.99 1.27
CA SER A 46 0.19 5.42 0.43
C SER A 46 0.76 4.70 -0.81
N LEU A 47 1.80 5.27 -1.43
CA LEU A 47 2.50 4.62 -2.53
C LEU A 47 3.17 3.33 -2.07
N TYR A 48 3.85 3.34 -0.93
CA TYR A 48 4.47 2.15 -0.36
C TYR A 48 3.44 1.04 -0.08
N ILE A 49 2.28 1.38 0.51
CA ILE A 49 1.18 0.42 0.74
C ILE A 49 0.70 -0.16 -0.59
N LEU A 50 0.46 0.68 -1.59
CA LEU A 50 -0.03 0.24 -2.88
C LEU A 50 0.98 -0.70 -3.57
N GLU A 51 2.23 -0.28 -3.69
CA GLU A 51 3.26 -1.04 -4.38
C GLU A 51 3.59 -2.36 -3.69
N THR A 52 3.61 -2.40 -2.35
CA THR A 52 3.85 -3.66 -1.61
C THR A 52 2.73 -4.67 -1.79
N ILE A 53 1.47 -4.21 -1.84
CA ILE A 53 0.32 -5.09 -2.13
C ILE A 53 0.39 -5.58 -3.57
N LEU A 54 0.57 -4.68 -4.55
CA LEU A 54 0.67 -5.04 -5.96
C LEU A 54 1.83 -5.99 -6.22
N TYR A 55 2.96 -5.80 -5.54
CA TYR A 55 4.11 -6.70 -5.61
C TYR A 55 3.79 -8.13 -5.13
N CYS A 56 2.92 -8.28 -4.13
CA CYS A 56 2.50 -9.60 -3.69
C CYS A 56 1.51 -10.25 -4.67
N LEU A 57 0.65 -9.45 -5.30
CA LEU A 57 -0.33 -9.92 -6.29
C LEU A 57 0.28 -10.25 -7.64
N SER A 58 1.34 -9.53 -8.04
CA SER A 58 2.09 -9.85 -9.27
C SER A 58 2.89 -11.14 -9.15
N ARG A 59 2.96 -11.72 -7.95
CA ARG A 59 3.63 -12.98 -7.68
C ARG A 59 2.57 -14.05 -7.44
N ASP A 60 2.76 -15.20 -8.07
CA ASP A 60 1.95 -16.38 -7.84
C ASP A 60 2.30 -17.01 -6.47
N LEU A 61 1.85 -16.36 -5.40
CA LEU A 61 2.11 -16.77 -4.02
C LEU A 61 0.91 -17.57 -3.49
N PRO A 62 1.16 -18.67 -2.76
CA PRO A 62 0.09 -19.52 -2.24
C PRO A 62 -0.79 -18.75 -1.26
N ARG A 63 -2.08 -19.06 -1.29
CA ARG A 63 -3.11 -18.57 -0.38
C ARG A 63 -3.41 -19.60 0.70
N ASN A 64 -4.12 -19.17 1.74
CA ASN A 64 -4.55 -20.08 2.79
C ASN A 64 -5.48 -21.18 2.28
N GLY A 65 -6.27 -20.89 1.24
CA GLY A 65 -7.14 -21.86 0.57
C GLY A 65 -6.36 -22.94 -0.16
N ASP A 66 -5.22 -22.61 -0.78
CA ASP A 66 -4.40 -23.60 -1.49
C ASP A 66 -3.73 -24.60 -0.53
N LEU A 67 -3.54 -24.19 0.73
CA LEU A 67 -2.90 -25.00 1.77
C LEU A 67 -3.88 -25.89 2.55
N ARG A 68 -5.20 -25.70 2.39
CA ARG A 68 -6.23 -26.37 3.19
C ARG A 68 -7.26 -27.01 2.27
N GLU A 69 -7.61 -28.26 2.53
CA GLU A 69 -8.61 -28.99 1.74
C GLU A 69 -10.05 -28.45 1.89
N HIS A 70 -10.31 -27.61 2.90
CA HIS A 70 -11.62 -27.05 3.18
C HIS A 70 -11.63 -25.52 3.10
N ASN A 71 -12.76 -24.97 2.65
CA ASN A 71 -12.97 -23.53 2.54
C ASN A 71 -12.94 -22.87 3.92
N THR A 72 -12.02 -21.92 4.10
CA THR A 72 -11.94 -21.11 5.32
C THR A 72 -12.34 -19.67 5.03
N ARG A 73 -12.87 -18.96 6.05
CA ARG A 73 -13.28 -17.55 5.95
C ARG A 73 -12.17 -16.63 5.41
N HIS A 74 -10.90 -16.98 5.67
CA HIS A 74 -9.71 -16.26 5.23
C HIS A 74 -8.94 -17.03 4.14
N GLY A 75 -9.64 -17.84 3.33
CA GLY A 75 -9.01 -18.68 2.30
C GLY A 75 -8.27 -17.87 1.24
N GLN A 76 -8.73 -16.65 0.95
CA GLN A 76 -8.09 -15.73 -0.01
C GLN A 76 -6.91 -14.95 0.58
N ASP A 77 -6.74 -14.99 1.90
CA ASP A 77 -5.62 -14.32 2.57
C ASP A 77 -4.30 -15.05 2.29
N PHE A 78 -3.22 -14.28 2.32
CA PHE A 78 -1.89 -14.84 2.28
C PHE A 78 -1.52 -15.45 3.63
N PRO A 79 -0.85 -16.61 3.66
CA PRO A 79 -0.26 -17.15 4.88
C PRO A 79 0.87 -16.23 5.34
N LEU A 80 0.82 -15.85 6.63
CA LEU A 80 1.87 -15.11 7.32
C LEU A 80 2.69 -16.09 8.16
N PRO A 81 3.91 -16.46 7.72
CA PRO A 81 4.72 -17.42 8.46
C PRO A 81 5.21 -16.81 9.80
N PRO A 82 5.28 -17.63 10.86
CA PRO A 82 5.87 -17.20 12.13
C PRO A 82 7.35 -16.88 11.93
N HIS A 83 7.82 -15.84 12.62
CA HIS A 83 9.19 -15.34 12.50
C HIS A 83 9.58 -14.66 13.81
N ARG A 84 10.89 -14.44 14.01
CA ARG A 84 11.46 -13.94 15.28
C ARG A 84 12.23 -12.63 15.14
N THR A 85 12.33 -12.07 13.93
CA THR A 85 13.19 -10.91 13.65
C THR A 85 12.41 -9.80 12.94
N GLY A 86 12.56 -8.56 13.40
CA GLY A 86 11.93 -7.40 12.76
C GLY A 86 12.45 -7.11 11.35
N VAL A 87 13.64 -7.61 10.99
CA VAL A 87 14.14 -7.54 9.60
C VAL A 87 13.25 -8.36 8.66
N PHE A 88 12.72 -9.49 9.13
CA PHE A 88 11.77 -10.30 8.37
C PHE A 88 10.45 -9.56 8.15
N GLU A 89 9.97 -8.87 9.19
CA GLU A 89 8.75 -8.05 9.11
C GLU A 89 8.84 -6.92 8.10
N LYS A 90 10.04 -6.35 7.92
CA LYS A 90 10.29 -5.23 6.99
C LYS A 90 10.37 -5.66 5.53
N LYS A 91 10.38 -6.97 5.23
CA LYS A 91 10.43 -7.44 3.83
C LYS A 91 9.17 -7.00 3.09
N PRO A 92 9.28 -6.43 1.87
CA PRO A 92 8.11 -6.02 1.08
C PRO A 92 7.08 -7.12 0.88
N THR A 93 7.53 -8.37 0.73
CA THR A 93 6.64 -9.54 0.63
C THR A 93 5.87 -9.79 1.91
N TYR A 94 6.49 -9.61 3.09
CA TYR A 94 5.80 -9.83 4.36
C TYR A 94 4.82 -8.70 4.64
N VAL A 95 5.26 -7.44 4.48
CA VAL A 95 4.42 -6.26 4.65
C VAL A 95 3.25 -6.27 3.68
N GLY A 96 3.49 -6.55 2.40
CA GLY A 96 2.45 -6.59 1.37
C GLY A 96 1.38 -7.64 1.66
N LYS A 97 1.78 -8.85 2.10
CA LYS A 97 0.85 -9.89 2.56
C LYS A 97 0.01 -9.41 3.75
N LYS A 98 0.67 -8.85 4.77
CA LYS A 98 0.00 -8.35 5.99
C LYS A 98 -1.00 -7.23 5.65
N LEU A 99 -0.63 -6.31 4.77
CA LEU A 99 -1.49 -5.22 4.31
C LEU A 99 -2.66 -5.72 3.46
N PHE A 100 -2.43 -6.67 2.56
CA PHE A 100 -3.50 -7.28 1.76
C PHE A 100 -4.55 -7.96 2.65
N ASN A 101 -4.11 -8.76 3.62
CA ASN A 101 -5.03 -9.46 4.53
C ASN A 101 -5.91 -8.49 5.36
N ALA A 102 -5.39 -7.29 5.62
CA ALA A 102 -6.12 -6.23 6.33
C ALA A 102 -7.11 -5.43 5.45
N LEU A 103 -7.15 -5.68 4.12
CA LEU A 103 -8.12 -5.06 3.24
C LEU A 103 -9.54 -5.58 3.50
N GLN A 104 -10.53 -4.81 3.08
CA GLN A 104 -11.91 -5.26 3.11
C GLN A 104 -12.17 -6.29 2.01
N GLU A 105 -13.06 -7.25 2.28
CA GLU A 105 -13.36 -8.37 1.37
C GLU A 105 -13.87 -7.89 0.00
N GLU A 106 -14.59 -6.77 -0.06
CA GLU A 106 -15.07 -6.19 -1.31
C GLU A 106 -13.92 -5.84 -2.27
N ILE A 107 -12.79 -5.39 -1.72
CA ILE A 107 -11.61 -5.02 -2.50
C ILE A 107 -10.81 -6.27 -2.85
N LYS A 108 -10.68 -7.22 -1.91
CA LYS A 108 -9.99 -8.50 -2.17
C LYS A 108 -10.64 -9.27 -3.32
N LYS A 109 -11.97 -9.24 -3.46
CA LYS A 109 -12.70 -9.83 -4.59
C LYS A 109 -12.33 -9.27 -5.96
N THR A 110 -11.69 -8.09 -6.01
CA THR A 110 -11.23 -7.50 -7.28
C THR A 110 -9.80 -7.89 -7.65
N GLN A 111 -9.16 -8.81 -6.91
CA GLN A 111 -7.77 -9.22 -7.11
C GLN A 111 -7.46 -9.72 -8.53
N ASP A 112 -8.43 -10.36 -9.19
CA ASP A 112 -8.26 -10.89 -10.55
C ASP A 112 -8.14 -9.78 -11.61
N ASN A 113 -8.53 -8.55 -11.25
CA ASN A 113 -8.41 -7.36 -12.08
C ASN A 113 -7.50 -6.34 -11.40
N LEU A 114 -6.18 -6.51 -11.59
CA LEU A 114 -5.15 -5.63 -11.01
C LEU A 114 -5.42 -4.13 -11.25
N PRO A 115 -5.82 -3.67 -12.45
CA PRO A 115 -6.18 -2.26 -12.68
C PRO A 115 -7.30 -1.78 -11.77
N LYS A 116 -8.39 -2.56 -11.64
CA LYS A 116 -9.53 -2.21 -10.80
C LYS A 116 -9.14 -2.17 -9.32
N MET A 117 -8.37 -3.15 -8.86
CA MET A 117 -7.87 -3.21 -7.49
C MET A 117 -6.93 -2.05 -7.17
N LYS A 118 -6.02 -1.70 -8.10
CA LYS A 118 -5.13 -0.55 -7.98
C LYS A 118 -5.93 0.73 -7.77
N THR A 119 -6.98 0.95 -8.56
CA THR A 119 -7.87 2.12 -8.41
C THR A 119 -8.55 2.13 -7.05
N ALA A 120 -9.14 1.01 -6.61
CA ALA A 120 -9.81 0.91 -5.31
C ALA A 120 -8.87 1.20 -4.12
N ILE A 121 -7.66 0.65 -4.12
CA ILE A 121 -6.66 0.92 -3.07
C ILE A 121 -6.22 2.38 -3.09
N LYS A 122 -6.02 2.97 -4.28
CA LYS A 122 -5.68 4.39 -4.41
C LYS A 122 -6.77 5.29 -3.84
N GLU A 123 -8.03 4.99 -4.11
CA GLU A 123 -9.17 5.74 -3.59
C GLU A 123 -9.27 5.64 -2.07
N LEU A 124 -9.10 4.43 -1.51
CA LEU A 124 -9.03 4.26 -0.06
C LEU A 124 -7.87 5.05 0.57
N ALA A 125 -6.68 4.97 -0.03
CA ALA A 125 -5.50 5.63 0.50
C ALA A 125 -5.62 7.16 0.43
N SER A 126 -6.17 7.68 -0.67
CA SER A 126 -6.53 9.09 -0.81
C SER A 126 -7.56 9.50 0.25
N ALA A 127 -8.70 8.81 0.36
CA ALA A 127 -9.76 9.14 1.32
C ALA A 127 -9.27 9.15 2.79
N LYS A 128 -8.32 8.26 3.14
CA LYS A 128 -7.74 8.18 4.50
C LYS A 128 -6.66 9.24 4.76
N ASN A 129 -5.86 9.64 3.77
CA ASN A 129 -4.94 10.78 3.90
C ASN A 129 -5.70 12.10 4.26
N HIS A 130 -7.01 12.15 3.96
CA HIS A 130 -7.85 13.32 4.10
C HIS A 130 -8.80 13.34 5.33
N ARG A 131 -8.83 12.29 6.16
CA ARG A 131 -9.59 12.31 7.44
C ARG A 131 -8.67 12.75 8.59
N HIS A 132 -9.03 13.82 9.28
CA HIS A 132 -8.34 14.36 10.47
C HIS A 132 -8.45 13.46 11.72
N ASN A 133 -8.92 12.22 11.61
CA ASN A 133 -9.24 11.42 12.78
C ASN A 133 -8.13 10.41 13.10
N ARG A 134 -7.42 10.66 14.20
CA ARG A 134 -6.37 9.83 14.79
C ARG A 134 -6.96 8.50 15.28
N ARG A 135 -7.13 7.54 14.39
CA ARG A 135 -7.30 6.11 14.71
C ARG A 135 -7.25 5.37 13.39
N ILE A 136 -6.63 4.20 13.37
CA ILE A 136 -6.32 3.38 12.18
C ILE A 136 -4.95 3.70 11.55
N LEU A 137 -3.94 3.90 12.40
CA LEU A 137 -2.64 3.23 12.30
C LEU A 137 -2.16 2.93 13.73
N LEU A 138 -3.01 2.28 14.53
CA LEU A 138 -2.51 1.48 15.64
C LEU A 138 -2.40 0.06 15.12
N VAL A 139 -1.44 -0.14 14.21
CA VAL A 139 -0.58 -1.30 14.36
C VAL A 139 0.42 -0.85 15.41
N GLU A 140 -0.01 -0.82 16.67
CA GLU A 140 0.94 -0.78 17.76
C GLU A 140 1.75 -2.06 17.63
N THR A 141 3.04 -1.83 17.44
CA THR A 141 4.10 -2.80 17.55
C THR A 141 4.00 -3.52 18.90
N THR A 142 3.58 -4.78 18.89
CA THR A 142 3.86 -5.79 19.92
C THR A 142 4.18 -7.09 19.21
#